data_AF-A0A813JFW1-F1
#
_entry.id   AF-A0A813JFW1-F1
#
_cell.length_a   1.000
_cell.length_b   1.000
_cell.length_c   1.000
_cell.angle_alpha   90.00
_cell.angle_beta   90.00
_cell.angle_gamma   90.00
#
_symmetry.space_group_name_H-M   'P 1'
#
loop_
_entity.id
_entity.type
_entity.pdbx_description
1 polymer ?
#
loop_
_entity_poly.entity_id
_entity_poly.type
_entity_poly.pdbx_seq_one_letter_code
_entity_poly.pdbx_strand_id
1 'polypeptide(L)'
;MICNVVMAGGMAHLADQLATGKKLRDCVAEMYKTNRHVIFTGNGYSAEWPEEAKKRGLPNLNTTPKALATFNSAKNKAIFKKLKVYEADETDARAEVMYENYNTTLAIEAKTMIHMMETGILPACAKDLQKYTNCKALVGDREQVYGSIKAGTQKLKEVLSKVPHSIQEEATYYCDVVKPQMVALREVVDTTEGLLESGLYPYPTYETLLYSHHH
;
A
#
# COMPACT_ATOMS: atom_id res chain seq x y z
N MET A 1 -17.35 5.83 -11.00
CA MET A 1 -18.51 5.99 -10.09
C MET A 1 -18.30 7.08 -9.06
N ILE A 2 -17.30 6.97 -8.16
CA ILE A 2 -17.07 7.94 -7.07
C ILE A 2 -16.92 9.39 -7.57
N CYS A 3 -16.15 9.65 -8.63
CA CYS A 3 -16.00 11.00 -9.19
C CYS A 3 -17.34 11.62 -9.63
N ASN A 4 -18.23 10.79 -10.20
CA ASN A 4 -19.56 11.25 -10.62
C ASN A 4 -20.43 11.60 -9.41
N VAL A 5 -20.33 10.82 -8.33
CA VAL A 5 -21.02 11.10 -7.05
C VAL A 5 -20.52 12.41 -6.45
N VAL A 6 -19.20 12.63 -6.43
CA VAL A 6 -18.60 13.87 -5.91
C VAL A 6 -19.07 15.08 -6.73
N MET A 7 -19.06 14.97 -8.07
CA MET A 7 -19.56 16.02 -8.95
C MET A 7 -21.05 16.28 -8.71
N ALA A 8 -21.88 15.24 -8.70
CA ALA A 8 -23.31 15.36 -8.45
C ALA A 8 -23.62 15.96 -7.07
N GLY A 9 -22.84 15.61 -6.04
CA GLY A 9 -22.95 16.20 -4.71
C GLY A 9 -22.62 17.69 -4.70
N GLY A 10 -21.58 18.10 -5.42
CA GLY A 10 -21.24 19.51 -5.61
C GLY A 10 -22.33 20.30 -6.35
N MET A 11 -22.89 19.72 -7.42
CA MET A 11 -23.99 20.34 -8.18
C MET A 11 -25.28 20.43 -7.35
N ALA A 12 -25.59 19.41 -6.54
CA ALA A 12 -26.74 19.44 -5.64
C ALA A 12 -26.60 20.54 -4.59
N HIS A 13 -25.40 20.74 -4.03
CA HIS A 13 -25.14 21.84 -3.10
C HIS A 13 -25.36 23.21 -3.76
N LEU A 14 -24.89 23.39 -5.01
CA LEU A 14 -25.12 24.61 -5.76
C LEU A 14 -26.61 24.85 -6.04
N ALA A 15 -27.36 23.80 -6.38
CA ALA A 15 -28.81 23.88 -6.59
C ALA A 15 -29.55 24.28 -5.30
N ASP A 16 -29.17 23.71 -4.15
CA ASP A 16 -29.74 24.07 -2.84
C ASP A 16 -29.48 25.56 -2.52
N GLN A 17 -28.29 26.09 -2.84
CA GLN A 17 -28.01 27.52 -2.66
C GLN A 17 -28.85 28.42 -3.59
N LEU A 18 -29.06 28.01 -4.84
CA LEU A 18 -29.91 28.74 -5.80
C LEU A 18 -31.37 28.79 -5.35
N ALA A 19 -31.88 27.70 -4.75
CA ALA A 19 -33.25 27.63 -4.24
C ALA A 19 -33.54 28.65 -3.13
N THR A 20 -32.50 29.16 -2.45
CA THR A 20 -32.63 30.25 -1.44
C THR A 20 -32.83 31.64 -2.05
N GLY A 21 -32.83 31.76 -3.38
CA GLY A 21 -33.02 33.04 -4.10
C GLY A 21 -31.74 33.83 -4.36
N LYS A 22 -30.56 33.27 -4.01
CA LYS A 22 -29.26 33.87 -4.35
C LYS A 22 -29.00 33.83 -5.87
N LYS A 23 -28.29 34.82 -6.39
CA LYS A 23 -27.88 34.86 -7.81
C LYS A 23 -26.81 33.78 -8.07
N LEU A 24 -26.88 33.12 -9.22
CA LEU A 24 -25.93 32.08 -9.63
C LEU A 24 -24.47 32.51 -9.51
N ARG A 25 -24.13 33.73 -9.96
CA ARG A 25 -22.77 34.26 -9.88
C ARG A 25 -22.25 34.29 -8.45
N ASP A 26 -23.09 34.68 -7.50
CA ASP A 26 -22.70 34.83 -6.10
C ASP A 26 -22.51 33.46 -5.44
N CYS A 27 -23.38 32.49 -5.74
CA CYS A 27 -23.23 31.10 -5.27
C CYS A 27 -21.93 30.46 -5.79
N VAL A 28 -21.61 30.64 -7.07
CA VAL A 28 -20.37 30.10 -7.66
C VAL A 28 -19.14 30.79 -7.04
N ALA A 29 -19.19 32.11 -6.84
CA ALA A 29 -18.10 32.84 -6.19
C ALA A 29 -17.89 32.40 -4.73
N GLU A 30 -18.98 32.15 -3.99
CA GLU A 30 -18.94 31.61 -2.63
C GLU A 30 -18.35 30.19 -2.60
N MET A 31 -18.82 29.30 -3.47
CA MET A 31 -18.29 27.94 -3.60
C MET A 31 -16.80 27.94 -3.95
N TYR A 32 -16.36 28.82 -4.85
CA TYR A 32 -14.94 28.97 -5.18
C TYR A 32 -14.13 29.47 -3.97
N LYS A 33 -14.59 30.52 -3.28
CA LYS A 33 -13.89 31.07 -2.10
C LYS A 33 -13.70 30.02 -1.01
N THR A 34 -14.73 29.24 -0.72
CA THR A 34 -14.68 28.19 0.31
C THR A 34 -13.73 27.05 -0.06
N ASN A 35 -13.68 26.65 -1.33
CA ASN A 35 -12.91 25.48 -1.77
C ASN A 35 -11.54 25.82 -2.39
N ARG A 36 -11.17 27.10 -2.47
CA ARG A 36 -9.91 27.56 -3.10
C ARG A 36 -8.66 26.88 -2.53
N HIS A 37 -8.67 26.54 -1.24
CA HIS A 37 -7.55 25.90 -0.55
C HIS A 37 -7.15 24.54 -1.15
N VAL A 38 -8.06 23.87 -1.86
CA VAL A 38 -7.85 22.58 -2.55
C VAL A 38 -7.08 22.76 -3.87
N ILE A 39 -7.13 23.95 -4.50
CA ILE A 39 -6.47 24.21 -5.77
C ILE A 39 -4.96 24.38 -5.53
N PHE A 40 -4.17 23.50 -6.15
CA PHE A 40 -2.72 23.52 -6.10
C PHE A 40 -2.14 23.44 -7.50
N THR A 41 -1.16 24.31 -7.78
CA THR A 41 -0.51 24.44 -9.11
C THR A 41 1.01 24.26 -9.02
N GLY A 42 1.52 23.75 -7.89
CA GLY A 42 2.95 23.49 -7.67
C GLY A 42 3.33 22.03 -7.92
N ASN A 43 4.51 21.64 -7.45
CA ASN A 43 5.00 20.26 -7.57
C ASN A 43 4.40 19.35 -6.50
N GLY A 44 3.44 18.51 -6.90
CA GLY A 44 2.74 17.57 -6.01
C GLY A 44 3.57 16.38 -5.52
N TYR A 45 4.78 16.16 -6.04
CA TYR A 45 5.70 15.08 -5.62
C TYR A 45 6.79 15.57 -4.66
N SER A 46 6.87 16.87 -4.40
CA SER A 46 7.86 17.44 -3.48
C SER A 46 7.58 16.99 -2.03
N ALA A 47 8.64 16.81 -1.25
CA ALA A 47 8.52 16.52 0.19
C ALA A 47 7.86 17.67 0.98
N GLU A 48 7.81 18.86 0.40
CA GLU A 48 7.17 20.06 0.96
C GLU A 48 5.64 20.01 0.84
N TRP A 49 5.12 19.30 -0.17
CA TRP A 49 3.68 19.26 -0.44
C TRP A 49 2.86 18.62 0.69
N PRO A 50 3.25 17.48 1.31
CA PRO A 50 2.52 16.94 2.47
C PRO A 50 2.38 17.92 3.63
N GLU A 51 3.41 18.72 3.91
CA GLU A 51 3.39 19.75 4.96
C GLU A 51 2.46 20.91 4.59
N GLU A 52 2.51 21.35 3.32
CA GLU A 52 1.64 22.38 2.80
C GLU A 52 0.16 21.93 2.75
N ALA A 53 -0.09 20.70 2.33
CA ALA A 53 -1.41 20.07 2.30
C ALA A 53 -2.01 20.02 3.72
N LYS A 54 -1.20 19.65 4.72
CA LYS A 54 -1.61 19.66 6.12
C LYS A 54 -1.96 21.07 6.62
N LYS A 55 -1.14 22.09 6.27
CA LYS A 55 -1.45 23.51 6.57
C LYS A 55 -2.75 23.98 5.92
N ARG A 56 -3.06 23.46 4.73
CA ARG A 56 -4.30 23.73 3.99
C ARG A 56 -5.51 22.92 4.49
N GLY A 57 -5.32 22.04 5.48
CA GLY A 57 -6.38 21.18 6.02
C GLY A 57 -6.77 20.00 5.11
N LEU A 58 -5.94 19.67 4.12
CA LEU A 58 -6.18 18.58 3.20
C LEU A 58 -5.83 17.24 3.86
N PRO A 59 -6.74 16.24 3.86
CA PRO A 59 -6.46 14.94 4.45
C PRO A 59 -5.40 14.21 3.63
N ASN A 60 -4.37 13.69 4.32
CA ASN A 60 -3.33 12.86 3.73
C ASN A 60 -3.48 11.41 4.22
N LEU A 61 -4.35 10.65 3.55
CA LEU A 61 -4.62 9.24 3.85
C LEU A 61 -3.68 8.36 3.02
N ASN A 62 -2.43 8.29 3.45
CA ASN A 62 -1.34 7.65 2.71
C ASN A 62 -1.36 6.12 2.72
N THR A 63 -2.25 5.49 3.48
CA THR A 63 -2.38 4.04 3.57
C THR A 63 -3.80 3.58 3.31
N THR A 64 -3.95 2.38 2.74
CA THR A 64 -5.26 1.79 2.44
C THR A 64 -6.17 1.72 3.66
N PRO A 65 -5.72 1.26 4.86
CA PRO A 65 -6.60 1.22 6.03
C PRO A 65 -7.11 2.60 6.44
N LYS A 66 -6.27 3.64 6.37
CA LYS A 66 -6.68 5.03 6.67
C LYS A 66 -7.71 5.55 5.66
N ALA A 67 -7.52 5.23 4.38
CA ALA A 67 -8.45 5.60 3.32
C ALA A 67 -9.81 4.90 3.48
N LEU A 68 -9.80 3.59 3.74
CA LEU A 68 -11.01 2.79 3.94
C LEU A 68 -11.80 3.21 5.18
N ALA A 69 -11.12 3.58 6.27
CA ALA A 69 -11.78 4.12 7.47
C ALA A 69 -12.55 5.42 7.20
N THR A 70 -12.16 6.17 6.16
CA THR A 70 -12.87 7.39 5.75
C THR A 70 -13.99 7.09 4.77
N PHE A 71 -13.91 5.99 4.01
CA PHE A 71 -14.87 5.63 2.98
C PHE A 71 -16.30 5.51 3.55
N ASN A 72 -16.47 4.81 4.67
CA ASN A 72 -17.75 4.62 5.35
C ASN A 72 -18.08 5.71 6.39
N SER A 73 -17.43 6.87 6.33
CA SER A 73 -17.75 8.00 7.22
C SER A 73 -19.19 8.49 7.04
N ALA A 74 -19.78 9.04 8.10
CA ALA A 74 -21.15 9.57 8.08
C ALA A 74 -21.37 10.61 6.96
N LYS A 75 -20.36 11.44 6.67
CA LYS A 75 -20.37 12.42 5.57
C LYS A 75 -20.55 11.72 4.21
N ASN A 76 -19.81 10.65 3.96
CA ASN A 76 -19.87 9.93 2.69
C ASN A 76 -21.19 9.16 2.55
N LYS A 77 -21.62 8.48 3.63
CA LYS A 77 -22.92 7.79 3.68
C LYS A 77 -24.08 8.74 3.37
N ALA A 78 -24.06 9.97 3.91
CA ALA A 78 -25.09 10.96 3.65
C ALA A 78 -25.16 11.38 2.17
N ILE A 79 -24.01 11.56 1.50
CA ILE A 79 -23.97 11.91 0.08
C ILE A 79 -24.45 10.74 -0.77
N PHE A 80 -24.00 9.51 -0.49
CA PHE A 80 -24.45 8.32 -1.23
C PHE A 80 -25.96 8.12 -1.11
N LYS A 81 -26.52 8.29 0.09
CA LYS A 81 -27.96 8.19 0.34
C LYS A 81 -28.74 9.30 -0.35
N LYS A 82 -28.29 10.56 -0.25
CA LYS A 82 -28.94 11.71 -0.92
C LYS A 82 -29.05 11.51 -2.43
N LEU A 83 -28.00 10.94 -3.04
CA LEU A 83 -27.93 10.70 -4.47
C LEU A 83 -28.51 9.34 -4.90
N LYS A 84 -29.07 8.56 -3.95
CA LYS A 84 -29.64 7.21 -4.19
C LYS A 84 -28.64 6.27 -4.89
N VAL A 85 -27.36 6.39 -4.52
CA VAL A 85 -26.28 5.55 -5.08
C VAL A 85 -26.07 4.32 -4.21
N TYR A 86 -26.01 4.52 -2.89
CA TYR A 86 -25.96 3.45 -1.90
C TYR A 86 -26.82 3.79 -0.69
N GLU A 87 -27.36 2.76 -0.06
CA GLU A 87 -27.83 2.82 1.32
C GLU A 87 -26.65 2.74 2.31
N ALA A 88 -26.93 3.01 3.59
CA ALA A 88 -25.91 3.00 4.64
C ALA A 88 -25.24 1.62 4.77
N ASP A 89 -26.05 0.56 4.79
CA ASP A 89 -25.60 -0.82 4.94
C ASP A 89 -24.79 -1.29 3.72
N GLU A 90 -25.16 -0.86 2.51
CA GLU A 90 -24.39 -1.15 1.30
C GLU A 90 -23.01 -0.48 1.31
N THR A 91 -22.92 0.72 1.88
CA THR A 91 -21.64 1.43 2.02
C THR A 91 -20.73 0.70 3.01
N ASP A 92 -21.28 0.18 4.11
CA ASP A 92 -20.54 -0.61 5.10
C ASP A 92 -20.10 -1.95 4.52
N ALA A 93 -21.00 -2.69 3.87
CA ALA A 93 -20.66 -3.95 3.20
C ALA A 93 -19.55 -3.77 2.15
N ARG A 94 -19.57 -2.67 1.38
CA ARG A 94 -18.49 -2.37 0.44
C ARG A 94 -17.17 -2.07 1.14
N ALA A 95 -17.18 -1.36 2.27
CA ALA A 95 -15.97 -1.11 3.04
C ALA A 95 -15.38 -2.43 3.56
N GLU A 96 -16.23 -3.33 4.08
CA GLU A 96 -15.82 -4.66 4.54
C GLU A 96 -15.17 -5.48 3.41
N VAL A 97 -15.80 -5.54 2.22
CA VAL A 97 -15.22 -6.23 1.06
C VAL A 97 -13.87 -5.61 0.64
N MET A 98 -13.71 -4.29 0.73
CA MET A 98 -12.43 -3.66 0.43
C MET A 98 -11.34 -4.02 1.46
N TYR A 99 -11.70 -4.10 2.75
CA TYR A 99 -10.77 -4.58 3.78
C TYR A 99 -10.40 -6.05 3.57
N GLU A 100 -11.38 -6.91 3.29
CA GLU A 100 -11.15 -8.34 3.04
C GLU A 100 -10.20 -8.55 1.88
N ASN A 101 -10.43 -7.86 0.75
CA ASN A 101 -9.55 -7.91 -0.40
C ASN A 101 -8.12 -7.49 -0.04
N TYR A 102 -7.98 -6.37 0.67
CA TYR A 102 -6.67 -5.86 1.08
C TYR A 102 -5.93 -6.86 2.00
N ASN A 103 -6.60 -7.38 3.03
CA ASN A 103 -6.04 -8.35 3.97
C ASN A 103 -5.64 -9.64 3.25
N THR A 104 -6.52 -10.15 2.39
CA THR A 104 -6.29 -11.38 1.63
C THR A 104 -5.10 -11.23 0.68
N THR A 105 -5.01 -10.12 -0.05
CA THR A 105 -3.86 -9.86 -0.94
C THR A 105 -2.55 -9.84 -0.16
N LEU A 106 -2.46 -9.09 0.94
CA LEU A 106 -1.23 -9.04 1.74
C LEU A 106 -0.90 -10.36 2.43
N ALA A 107 -1.91 -11.12 2.86
CA ALA A 107 -1.72 -12.46 3.39
C ALA A 107 -1.09 -13.40 2.35
N ILE A 108 -1.59 -13.36 1.11
CA ILE A 108 -1.06 -14.16 0.00
C ILE A 108 0.36 -13.73 -0.34
N GLU A 109 0.62 -12.43 -0.46
CA GLU A 109 1.96 -11.90 -0.76
C GLU A 109 2.97 -12.31 0.33
N ALA A 110 2.63 -12.17 1.62
CA ALA A 110 3.49 -12.55 2.73
C ALA A 110 3.78 -14.06 2.74
N LYS A 111 2.75 -14.89 2.56
CA LYS A 111 2.91 -16.36 2.48
C LYS A 111 3.74 -16.77 1.27
N THR A 112 3.54 -16.11 0.14
CA THR A 112 4.30 -16.36 -1.09
C THR A 112 5.77 -15.99 -0.90
N MET A 113 6.06 -14.82 -0.31
CA MET A 113 7.43 -14.42 0.02
C MET A 113 8.11 -15.43 0.94
N ILE A 114 7.44 -15.87 2.01
CA ILE A 114 7.96 -16.92 2.90
C ILE A 114 8.26 -18.20 2.10
N HIS A 115 7.31 -18.65 1.28
CA HIS A 115 7.50 -19.85 0.46
C HIS A 115 8.71 -19.71 -0.45
N MET A 116 8.85 -18.58 -1.15
CA MET A 116 9.98 -18.30 -2.02
C MET A 116 11.32 -18.32 -1.27
N MET A 117 11.35 -17.81 -0.04
CA MET A 117 12.57 -17.86 0.77
C MET A 117 12.93 -19.29 1.16
N GLU A 118 11.96 -20.09 1.59
CA GLU A 118 12.21 -21.44 2.09
C GLU A 118 12.52 -22.46 0.99
N THR A 119 11.89 -22.34 -0.17
CA THR A 119 12.04 -23.32 -1.27
C THR A 119 13.03 -22.88 -2.34
N GLY A 120 13.29 -21.57 -2.47
CA GLY A 120 14.24 -21.01 -3.44
C GLY A 120 15.51 -20.50 -2.78
N ILE A 121 15.42 -19.33 -2.13
CA ILE A 121 16.61 -18.56 -1.71
C ILE A 121 17.45 -19.29 -0.67
N LEU A 122 16.87 -19.80 0.41
CA LEU A 122 17.62 -20.47 1.47
C LEU A 122 18.33 -21.75 0.98
N PRO A 123 17.70 -22.62 0.16
CA PRO A 123 18.39 -23.72 -0.50
C PRO A 123 19.53 -23.27 -1.42
N ALA A 124 19.35 -22.19 -2.18
CA ALA A 124 20.42 -21.63 -3.03
C ALA A 124 21.60 -21.13 -2.19
N CYS A 125 21.34 -20.41 -1.10
CA CYS A 125 22.34 -19.95 -0.15
C CYS A 125 23.14 -21.12 0.46
N ALA A 126 22.46 -22.22 0.82
CA ALA A 126 23.12 -23.41 1.35
C ALA A 126 24.03 -24.08 0.31
N LYS A 127 23.59 -24.17 -0.95
CA LYS A 127 24.42 -24.68 -2.06
C LYS A 127 25.62 -23.79 -2.33
N ASP A 128 25.47 -22.48 -2.23
CA ASP A 128 26.56 -21.53 -2.40
C ASP A 128 27.62 -21.69 -1.31
N LEU A 129 27.23 -21.71 -0.04
CA LEU A 129 28.16 -21.92 1.08
C LEU A 129 28.94 -23.23 0.97
N GLN A 130 28.33 -24.30 0.44
CA GLN A 130 29.02 -25.57 0.23
C GLN A 130 30.24 -25.44 -0.70
N LYS A 131 30.21 -24.53 -1.69
CA LYS A 131 31.34 -24.27 -2.60
C LYS A 131 32.56 -23.70 -1.86
N TYR A 132 32.35 -22.99 -0.76
CA TYR A 132 33.41 -22.33 0.00
C TYR A 132 33.96 -23.16 1.17
N THR A 133 33.46 -24.38 1.39
CA THR A 133 33.89 -25.26 2.50
C THR A 133 35.41 -25.48 2.54
N ASN A 134 36.04 -25.62 1.37
CA ASN A 134 37.49 -25.83 1.24
C ASN A 134 38.29 -24.53 1.01
N CYS A 135 37.60 -23.39 0.84
CA CYS A 135 38.19 -22.09 0.48
C CYS A 135 37.61 -20.96 1.34
N LYS A 136 37.65 -21.12 2.67
CA LYS A 136 37.03 -20.17 3.63
C LYS A 136 37.51 -18.72 3.48
N ALA A 137 38.72 -18.50 2.95
CA ALA A 137 39.23 -17.15 2.70
C ALA A 137 38.38 -16.35 1.69
N LEU A 138 37.58 -17.02 0.85
CA LEU A 138 36.76 -16.39 -0.19
C LEU A 138 35.27 -16.28 0.18
N VAL A 139 34.87 -16.73 1.37
CA VAL A 139 33.45 -16.78 1.77
C VAL A 139 32.83 -15.37 1.90
N GLY A 140 33.62 -14.39 2.36
CA GLY A 140 33.17 -13.01 2.57
C GLY A 140 32.00 -12.92 3.56
N ASP A 141 31.08 -11.98 3.33
CA ASP A 141 29.95 -11.69 4.23
C ASP A 141 28.74 -12.63 4.07
N ARG A 142 28.86 -13.68 3.24
CA ARG A 142 27.76 -14.58 2.88
C ARG A 142 27.06 -15.22 4.07
N GLU A 143 27.83 -15.74 5.03
CA GLU A 143 27.25 -16.41 6.21
C GLU A 143 26.35 -15.46 7.02
N GLN A 144 26.77 -14.20 7.18
CA GLN A 144 26.01 -13.18 7.89
C GLN A 144 24.73 -12.78 7.12
N VAL A 145 24.84 -12.56 5.81
CA VAL A 145 23.70 -12.18 4.97
C VAL A 145 22.67 -13.32 4.92
N TYR A 146 23.10 -14.56 4.67
CA TYR A 146 22.20 -15.71 4.60
C TYR A 146 21.57 -16.03 5.95
N GLY A 147 22.32 -15.86 7.04
CA GLY A 147 21.78 -15.91 8.41
C GLY A 147 20.68 -14.87 8.64
N SER A 148 20.88 -13.64 8.17
CA SER A 148 19.91 -12.56 8.25
C SER A 148 18.62 -12.87 7.46
N ILE A 149 18.72 -13.51 6.29
CA ILE A 149 17.53 -13.95 5.52
C ILE A 149 16.75 -15.00 6.28
N LYS A 150 17.42 -16.00 6.84
CA LYS A 150 16.76 -17.03 7.66
C LYS A 150 16.04 -16.39 8.85
N ALA A 151 16.72 -15.51 9.57
CA ALA A 151 16.14 -14.80 10.71
C ALA A 151 14.96 -13.90 10.30
N GLY A 152 15.10 -13.16 9.20
CA GLY A 152 14.04 -12.30 8.66
C GLY A 152 12.82 -13.09 8.19
N THR A 153 13.03 -14.28 7.61
CA THR A 153 11.96 -15.21 7.21
C THR A 153 11.21 -15.75 8.43
N GLN A 154 11.93 -16.17 9.48
CA GLN A 154 11.31 -16.61 10.74
C GLN A 154 10.53 -15.48 11.41
N LYS A 155 11.12 -14.27 11.47
CA LYS A 155 10.43 -13.09 12.00
C LYS A 155 9.16 -12.77 11.23
N LEU A 156 9.18 -12.88 9.89
CA LEU A 156 7.99 -12.69 9.06
C LEU A 156 6.89 -13.73 9.38
N LYS A 157 7.26 -15.00 9.59
CA LYS A 157 6.32 -16.04 10.04
C LYS A 157 5.71 -15.72 11.41
N GLU A 158 6.54 -15.27 12.36
CA GLU A 158 6.10 -14.93 13.71
C GLU A 158 5.17 -13.72 13.76
N VAL A 159 5.39 -12.69 12.93
CA VAL A 159 4.43 -11.57 12.85
C VAL A 159 3.15 -12.00 12.15
N LEU A 160 3.24 -12.86 11.13
CA LEU A 160 2.06 -13.35 10.41
C LEU A 160 1.15 -14.23 11.29
N SER A 161 1.70 -14.95 12.27
CA SER A 161 0.91 -15.74 13.22
C SER A 161 0.21 -14.91 14.30
N LYS A 162 0.58 -13.63 14.45
CA LYS A 162 0.04 -12.69 15.43
C LYS A 162 -0.98 -11.71 14.83
N VAL A 163 -1.38 -11.93 13.58
CA VAL A 163 -2.38 -11.10 12.91
C VAL A 163 -3.71 -11.18 13.68
N PRO A 164 -4.31 -10.04 14.05
CA PRO A 164 -5.58 -10.02 14.79
C PRO A 164 -6.75 -10.49 13.91
N HIS A 165 -7.85 -10.89 14.53
CA HIS A 165 -9.02 -11.44 13.82
C HIS A 165 -10.05 -10.38 13.38
N SER A 166 -9.94 -9.14 13.87
CA SER A 166 -10.82 -8.05 13.43
C SER A 166 -10.37 -7.51 12.08
N ILE A 167 -11.26 -7.41 11.09
CA ILE A 167 -10.93 -7.07 9.71
C ILE A 167 -10.19 -5.73 9.57
N GLN A 168 -10.52 -4.74 10.41
CA GLN A 168 -9.93 -3.40 10.40
C GLN A 168 -8.56 -3.36 11.11
N GLU A 169 -8.46 -4.06 12.24
CA GLU A 169 -7.22 -4.19 12.99
C GLU A 169 -6.21 -5.03 12.20
N GLU A 170 -6.70 -6.06 11.50
CA GLU A 170 -5.93 -6.90 10.59
C GLU A 170 -5.34 -6.06 9.46
N ALA A 171 -6.14 -5.21 8.81
CA ALA A 171 -5.67 -4.31 7.76
C ALA A 171 -4.59 -3.35 8.26
N THR A 172 -4.79 -2.81 9.47
CA THR A 172 -3.82 -1.92 10.12
C THR A 172 -2.52 -2.67 10.44
N TYR A 173 -2.63 -3.88 10.99
CA TYR A 173 -1.48 -4.72 11.33
C TYR A 173 -0.68 -5.15 10.09
N TYR A 174 -1.35 -5.51 9.00
CA TYR A 174 -0.68 -5.79 7.74
C TYR A 174 0.06 -4.56 7.19
N CYS A 175 -0.55 -3.38 7.28
CA CYS A 175 0.05 -2.13 6.83
C CYS A 175 1.29 -1.72 7.66
N ASP A 176 1.18 -1.80 8.98
CA ASP A 176 2.14 -1.17 9.89
C ASP A 176 3.21 -2.16 10.42
N VAL A 177 2.96 -3.47 10.34
CA VAL A 177 3.87 -4.49 10.87
C VAL A 177 4.33 -5.48 9.79
N VAL A 178 3.40 -6.16 9.11
CA VAL A 178 3.76 -7.23 8.15
C VAL A 178 4.46 -6.65 6.93
N LYS A 179 3.89 -5.61 6.30
CA LYS A 179 4.44 -5.00 5.09
C LYS A 179 5.84 -4.41 5.32
N PRO A 180 6.13 -3.65 6.39
CA PRO A 180 7.50 -3.22 6.69
C PRO A 180 8.47 -4.38 6.90
N GLN A 181 8.04 -5.47 7.54
CA GLN A 181 8.87 -6.66 7.70
C GLN A 181 9.15 -7.37 6.36
N MET A 182 8.19 -7.39 5.44
CA MET A 182 8.39 -7.88 4.06
C MET A 182 9.40 -7.01 3.30
N VAL A 183 9.33 -5.68 3.43
CA VAL A 183 10.29 -4.76 2.82
C VAL A 183 11.69 -5.00 3.39
N ALA A 184 11.83 -5.08 4.72
CA ALA A 184 13.12 -5.34 5.36
C ALA A 184 13.72 -6.69 4.94
N LEU A 185 12.91 -7.75 4.82
CA LEU A 185 13.37 -9.04 4.32
C LEU A 185 13.83 -8.95 2.87
N ARG A 186 13.05 -8.27 2.03
CA ARG A 186 13.38 -8.05 0.61
C ARG A 186 14.71 -7.31 0.45
N GLU A 187 14.94 -6.23 1.21
CA GLU A 187 16.20 -5.48 1.14
C GLU A 187 17.42 -6.37 1.42
N VAL A 188 17.32 -7.28 2.40
CA VAL A 188 18.40 -8.24 2.68
C VAL A 188 18.57 -9.25 1.54
N VAL A 189 17.47 -9.76 0.98
CA VAL A 189 17.52 -10.70 -0.15
C VAL A 189 18.12 -10.06 -1.39
N ASP A 190 17.78 -8.80 -1.69
CA ASP A 190 18.32 -8.07 -2.84
C ASP A 190 19.86 -7.95 -2.76
N THR A 191 20.44 -7.86 -1.54
CA THR A 191 21.91 -7.91 -1.39
C THR A 191 22.55 -9.24 -1.80
N THR A 192 21.78 -10.33 -1.83
CA THR A 192 22.30 -11.64 -2.24
C THR A 192 22.48 -11.78 -3.74
N GLU A 193 21.80 -10.97 -4.55
CA GLU A 193 21.98 -10.99 -6.01
C GLU A 193 23.44 -10.66 -6.40
N GLY A 194 24.13 -9.83 -5.60
CA GLY A 194 25.55 -9.52 -5.81
C GLY A 194 26.52 -10.57 -5.24
N LEU A 195 26.05 -11.55 -4.46
CA LEU A 195 26.89 -12.54 -3.78
C LEU A 195 26.75 -13.94 -4.37
N LEU A 196 25.53 -14.32 -4.76
CA LEU A 196 25.21 -15.62 -5.34
C LEU A 196 25.68 -15.69 -6.79
N GLU A 197 26.22 -16.85 -7.18
CA GLU A 197 26.44 -17.15 -8.59
C GLU A 197 25.10 -17.19 -9.34
N SER A 198 25.06 -16.61 -10.55
CA SER A 198 23.84 -16.51 -11.36
C SER A 198 23.14 -17.85 -11.58
N GLY A 199 23.89 -18.94 -11.79
CA GLY A 199 23.34 -20.29 -11.98
C GLY A 199 22.72 -20.91 -10.71
N LEU A 200 22.99 -20.37 -9.53
CA LEU A 200 22.37 -20.80 -8.27
C LEU A 200 21.14 -19.97 -7.90
N TYR A 201 21.02 -18.76 -8.44
CA TYR A 201 19.92 -17.87 -8.10
C TYR A 201 18.60 -18.42 -8.69
N PRO A 202 17.59 -18.70 -7.84
CA PRO A 202 16.42 -19.49 -8.24
C PRO A 202 15.38 -18.70 -9.06
N TYR A 203 15.48 -17.37 -9.08
CA TYR A 203 14.48 -16.49 -9.70
C TYR A 203 15.11 -15.61 -10.79
N PRO A 204 14.37 -15.19 -11.82
CA PRO A 204 14.87 -14.24 -12.80
C PRO A 204 15.23 -12.90 -12.12
N THR A 205 16.40 -12.36 -12.45
CA THR A 205 16.78 -11.00 -12.01
C THR A 205 15.94 -9.94 -12.71
N TYR A 206 15.93 -8.73 -12.18
CA TYR A 206 15.26 -7.59 -12.82
C TYR A 206 15.73 -7.35 -14.25
N GLU A 207 17.03 -7.49 -14.51
CA GLU A 207 17.59 -7.37 -15.85
C GLU A 207 17.00 -8.42 -16.80
N THR A 208 16.88 -9.66 -16.34
CA THR A 208 16.27 -10.74 -17.12
C THR A 208 14.79 -10.46 -17.40
N LEU A 209 14.04 -10.01 -16.39
CA LEU A 209 12.61 -9.71 -16.56
C LEU A 209 12.35 -8.54 -17.50
N LEU A 210 13.22 -7.52 -17.48
CA LEU A 210 13.02 -6.30 -18.27
C LEU A 210 13.59 -6.41 -19.70
N TYR A 211 14.67 -7.15 -19.90
CA TYR A 211 15.41 -7.16 -21.17
C TYR A 211 15.44 -8.52 -21.89
N SER A 212 14.80 -9.56 -21.37
CA SER A 212 14.77 -10.90 -22.01
C SER A 212 14.18 -10.94 -23.43
N HIS A 213 13.48 -9.89 -23.87
CA HIS A 213 12.92 -9.76 -25.22
C HIS A 213 13.85 -9.05 -26.23
N HIS A 214 15.03 -8.57 -25.82
CA HIS A 214 15.96 -7.81 -26.68
C HIS A 214 17.07 -8.68 -27.31
N HIS A 215 16.79 -9.96 -27.56
CA HIS A 215 17.69 -10.88 -28.24
C HIS A 215 17.23 -11.20 -29.66
#